data_AF-G5GSB6-F1
#
_entry.id   AF-G5GSB6-F1
#
_cell.length_a   1.000
_cell.length_b   1.000
_cell.length_c   1.000
_cell.angle_alpha   90.00
_cell.angle_beta   90.00
_cell.angle_gamma   90.00
#
_symmetry.space_group_name_H-M   'P 1'
#
loop_
_entity.id
_entity.type
_entity.pdbx_description
1 polymer ?
#
loop_
_entity_poly.entity_id
_entity_poly.type
_entity_poly.pdbx_seq_one_letter_code
_entity_poly.pdbx_strand_id
1 'polypeptide(L)'
;MNQERVSTEMRGTSLAIAFDAEGNPTKAGAGFARGQGVEPSELIQRDGYVYAVVHEKGAETAQLLAELLPELIRAIPLPNSMRWGDLDFRFIRPIRWIVALYGTEVVSFTLANVTSGNTSRGHRTLSPQDFIIFSPADYEAACEKAYIIVDQERWRAMITEQIAETAKAAGGRAVEGRSRDGHGDRVYGAVGDHGW
;
A
#
# COMPACT_ATOMS: atom_id res chain seq x y z
N MET A 1 4.87 -5.45 -7.48
CA MET A 1 4.17 -6.75 -7.56
C MET A 1 2.73 -6.44 -7.91
N ASN A 2 2.38 -6.45 -9.21
CA ASN A 2 0.99 -6.31 -9.65
C ASN A 2 0.25 -7.53 -9.11
N GLN A 3 -0.72 -7.37 -8.22
CA GLN A 3 -1.79 -8.35 -8.17
C GLN A 3 -2.49 -8.22 -9.53
N GLU A 4 -2.12 -9.13 -10.43
CA GLU A 4 -2.79 -9.33 -11.71
C GLU A 4 -4.28 -9.31 -11.45
N ARG A 5 -5.07 -8.75 -12.38
CA ARG A 5 -6.50 -9.07 -12.44
C ARG A 5 -6.58 -10.59 -12.40
N VAL A 6 -6.98 -11.17 -11.27
CA VAL A 6 -7.18 -12.61 -11.17
C VAL A 6 -8.51 -12.87 -11.86
N SER A 7 -8.48 -12.86 -13.20
CA SER A 7 -9.57 -13.38 -14.00
C SER A 7 -9.47 -14.89 -13.92
N THR A 8 -10.33 -15.49 -13.10
CA THR A 8 -10.43 -16.94 -13.07
C THR A 8 -11.41 -17.36 -14.15
N GLU A 9 -10.89 -18.08 -15.15
CA GLU A 9 -11.73 -18.73 -16.16
C GLU A 9 -12.30 -20.02 -15.59
N MET A 10 -13.61 -20.06 -15.42
CA MET A 10 -14.31 -21.26 -14.99
C MET A 10 -14.93 -21.94 -16.21
N ARG A 11 -14.54 -23.20 -16.46
CA ARG A 11 -15.10 -24.02 -17.54
C ARG A 11 -16.45 -24.62 -17.13
N GLY A 12 -17.45 -24.41 -17.96
CA GLY A 12 -18.80 -24.95 -17.81
C GLY A 12 -19.09 -26.12 -18.75
N THR A 13 -20.38 -26.32 -19.02
CA THR A 13 -20.89 -27.42 -19.85
C THR A 13 -20.55 -27.24 -21.34
N SER A 14 -20.76 -28.27 -22.16
CA SER A 14 -20.60 -28.15 -23.61
C SER A 14 -21.58 -27.15 -24.21
N LEU A 15 -21.22 -26.55 -25.35
CA LEU A 15 -22.07 -25.57 -26.06
C LEU A 15 -23.46 -26.14 -26.38
N ALA A 16 -23.53 -27.40 -26.84
CA ALA A 16 -24.79 -28.07 -27.16
C ALA A 16 -25.72 -28.31 -25.95
N ILE A 17 -25.19 -28.22 -24.74
CA ILE A 17 -25.97 -28.32 -23.50
C ILE A 17 -26.30 -26.91 -22.98
N ALA A 18 -25.38 -25.96 -23.14
CA ALA A 18 -25.53 -24.59 -22.65
C ALA A 18 -26.48 -23.73 -23.51
N PHE A 19 -26.55 -23.98 -24.81
CA PHE A 19 -27.40 -23.24 -25.77
C PHE A 19 -28.29 -24.18 -26.58
N ASP A 20 -29.48 -23.71 -26.94
CA ASP A 20 -30.38 -24.42 -27.85
C ASP A 20 -30.05 -24.15 -29.33
N ALA A 21 -30.83 -24.74 -30.24
CA ALA A 21 -30.63 -24.61 -31.69
C ALA A 21 -30.84 -23.17 -32.22
N GLU A 22 -31.48 -22.30 -31.43
CA GLU A 22 -31.76 -20.90 -31.75
C GLU A 22 -30.71 -19.96 -31.14
N GLY A 23 -29.75 -20.51 -30.38
CA GLY A 23 -28.68 -19.77 -29.71
C GLY A 23 -29.08 -19.19 -28.36
N ASN A 24 -30.24 -19.55 -27.81
CA ASN A 24 -30.68 -19.09 -26.50
C ASN A 24 -30.10 -19.97 -25.39
N PRO A 25 -29.74 -19.39 -24.23
CA PRO A 25 -29.20 -20.15 -23.10
C PRO A 25 -30.26 -21.10 -22.54
N THR A 26 -29.93 -22.38 -22.47
CA THR A 26 -30.77 -23.39 -21.83
C THR A 26 -30.74 -23.21 -20.30
N LYS A 27 -31.57 -23.98 -19.58
CA LYS A 27 -31.49 -24.03 -18.11
C LYS A 27 -30.09 -24.37 -17.58
N ALA A 28 -29.34 -25.20 -18.29
CA ALA A 28 -27.98 -25.56 -17.90
C ALA A 28 -26.99 -24.41 -18.13
N GLY A 29 -27.08 -23.72 -19.28
CA GLY A 29 -26.26 -22.54 -19.57
C GLY A 29 -26.56 -21.37 -18.62
N ALA A 30 -27.85 -21.07 -18.40
CA ALA A 30 -28.28 -20.03 -17.48
C ALA A 30 -27.94 -20.35 -16.02
N GLY A 31 -28.08 -21.63 -15.62
CA GLY A 31 -27.71 -22.09 -14.28
C GLY A 31 -26.21 -21.97 -14.02
N PHE A 32 -25.38 -22.30 -15.02
CA PHE A 32 -23.93 -22.14 -14.93
C PHE A 32 -23.53 -20.65 -14.82
N ALA A 33 -24.06 -19.79 -15.68
CA ALA A 33 -23.79 -18.34 -15.64
C ALA A 33 -24.15 -17.74 -14.28
N ARG A 34 -25.34 -18.05 -13.77
CA ARG A 34 -25.80 -17.61 -12.45
C ARG A 34 -24.91 -18.14 -11.32
N GLY A 35 -24.46 -19.39 -11.40
CA GLY A 35 -23.55 -19.98 -10.42
C GLY A 35 -22.17 -19.32 -10.39
N GLN A 36 -21.77 -18.68 -11.50
CA GLN A 36 -20.53 -17.91 -11.62
C GLN A 36 -20.72 -16.40 -11.45
N GLY A 37 -21.95 -15.94 -11.18
CA GLY A 37 -22.26 -14.53 -10.95
C GLY A 37 -22.18 -13.63 -12.19
N VAL A 38 -22.31 -14.21 -13.39
CA VAL A 38 -22.29 -13.49 -14.68
C VAL A 38 -23.62 -13.69 -15.42
N GLU A 39 -23.96 -12.79 -16.34
CA GLU A 39 -25.14 -12.98 -17.18
C GLU A 39 -24.91 -14.08 -18.23
N PRO A 40 -25.94 -14.85 -18.64
CA PRO A 40 -25.79 -15.90 -19.65
C PRO A 40 -25.22 -15.41 -20.99
N SER A 41 -25.45 -14.13 -21.33
CA SER A 41 -24.89 -13.47 -22.51
C SER A 41 -23.39 -13.17 -22.41
N GLU A 42 -22.81 -13.17 -21.21
CA GLU A 42 -21.39 -12.90 -20.96
C GLU A 42 -20.53 -14.17 -21.01
N LEU A 43 -21.16 -15.34 -21.21
CA LEU A 43 -20.45 -16.61 -21.37
C LEU A 43 -19.63 -16.65 -22.67
N ILE A 44 -18.35 -17.00 -22.55
CA ILE A 44 -17.43 -17.16 -23.68
C ILE A 44 -17.54 -18.59 -24.22
N GLN A 45 -17.68 -18.72 -25.53
CA GLN A 45 -17.71 -20.00 -26.22
C GLN A 45 -16.30 -20.34 -26.73
N ARG A 46 -15.69 -21.42 -26.24
CA ARG A 46 -14.34 -21.86 -26.64
C ARG A 46 -14.24 -23.39 -26.64
N ASP A 47 -13.60 -23.97 -27.64
CA ASP A 47 -13.33 -25.43 -27.73
C ASP A 47 -14.55 -26.35 -27.49
N GLY A 48 -15.75 -25.90 -27.84
CA GLY A 48 -16.98 -26.68 -27.63
C GLY A 48 -17.57 -26.61 -26.23
N TYR A 49 -17.07 -25.73 -25.35
CA TYR A 49 -17.57 -25.49 -23.99
C TYR A 49 -17.85 -24.00 -23.73
N VAL A 50 -18.68 -23.72 -22.73
CA VAL A 50 -18.86 -22.37 -22.20
C VAL A 50 -17.86 -22.08 -21.08
N TYR A 51 -17.42 -20.84 -20.99
CA TYR A 51 -16.53 -20.34 -19.94
C TYR A 51 -17.13 -19.07 -19.34
N ALA A 52 -17.01 -18.92 -18.02
CA ALA A 52 -17.29 -17.67 -17.34
C ALA A 52 -15.95 -17.03 -16.94
N VAL A 53 -15.77 -15.76 -17.29
CA VAL A 53 -14.66 -14.95 -16.80
C VAL A 53 -15.17 -14.20 -15.57
N VAL A 54 -14.79 -14.68 -14.40
CA VAL A 54 -15.19 -14.03 -13.14
C VAL A 54 -14.12 -13.02 -12.77
N HIS A 55 -14.52 -11.76 -12.71
CA HIS A 55 -13.72 -10.69 -12.12
C HIS A 55 -14.12 -10.55 -10.66
N GLU A 56 -13.20 -10.82 -9.73
CA GLU A 56 -13.42 -10.45 -8.33
C GLU A 56 -13.60 -8.92 -8.24
N LYS A 57 -14.76 -8.50 -7.71
CA LYS A 57 -15.22 -7.11 -7.73
C LYS A 57 -14.33 -6.22 -6.86
N GLY A 58 -13.39 -5.51 -7.49
CA GLY A 58 -12.56 -4.49 -6.82
C GLY A 58 -13.36 -3.41 -6.09
N ALA A 59 -14.59 -3.10 -6.54
CA ALA A 59 -15.49 -2.17 -5.84
C ALA A 59 -15.95 -2.68 -4.46
N GLU A 60 -16.21 -3.97 -4.31
CA GLU A 60 -16.58 -4.55 -3.01
C GLU A 60 -15.37 -4.55 -2.06
N THR A 61 -14.18 -4.83 -2.57
CA THR A 61 -12.93 -4.74 -1.79
C THR A 61 -12.61 -3.31 -1.38
N ALA A 62 -12.74 -2.33 -2.27
CA ALA A 62 -12.49 -0.92 -1.97
C ALA A 62 -13.48 -0.38 -0.92
N GLN A 63 -14.75 -0.77 -1.01
CA GLN A 63 -15.77 -0.43 -0.02
C GLN A 63 -15.39 -1.00 1.37
N LEU A 64 -15.02 -2.29 1.41
CA LEU A 64 -14.58 -2.94 2.65
C LEU A 64 -13.34 -2.24 3.24
N LEU A 65 -12.37 -1.87 2.41
CA LEU A 65 -11.17 -1.13 2.86
C LEU A 65 -11.52 0.25 3.41
N ALA A 66 -12.48 0.97 2.80
CA ALA A 66 -12.93 2.27 3.27
C ALA A 66 -13.55 2.21 4.67
N GLU A 67 -14.17 1.07 5.04
CA GLU A 67 -14.71 0.81 6.37
C GLU A 67 -13.61 0.36 7.36
N LEU A 68 -12.75 -0.57 6.96
CA LEU A 68 -11.75 -1.18 7.85
C LEU A 68 -10.55 -0.28 8.16
N LEU A 69 -10.08 0.53 7.21
CA LEU A 69 -8.89 1.37 7.40
C LEU A 69 -9.06 2.38 8.55
N PRO A 70 -10.17 3.12 8.67
CA PRO A 70 -10.43 3.96 9.85
C PRO A 70 -10.38 3.22 11.18
N GLU A 71 -10.91 1.99 11.24
CA GLU A 71 -10.90 1.16 12.45
C GLU A 71 -9.50 0.72 12.83
N LEU A 72 -8.72 0.25 11.84
CA LEU A 72 -7.32 -0.13 12.03
C LEU A 72 -6.49 1.02 12.55
N ILE A 73 -6.64 2.22 11.98
CA ILE A 73 -5.89 3.42 12.44
C ILE A 73 -6.26 3.77 13.90
N ARG A 74 -7.52 3.62 14.29
CA ARG A 74 -7.98 3.84 15.68
C ARG A 74 -7.44 2.79 16.65
N ALA A 75 -7.20 1.57 16.17
CA ALA A 75 -6.74 0.45 16.99
C ALA A 75 -5.22 0.44 17.23
N ILE A 76 -4.45 1.32 16.56
CA ILE A 76 -2.99 1.39 16.74
C ILE A 76 -2.68 1.73 18.21
N PRO A 77 -1.97 0.85 18.95
CA PRO A 77 -1.60 1.14 20.33
C PRO A 77 -0.53 2.23 20.37
N LEU A 78 -0.91 3.41 20.89
CA LEU A 78 -0.04 4.58 20.96
C LEU A 78 0.20 4.97 22.43
N PRO A 79 1.41 4.70 23.00
CA PRO A 79 1.69 4.93 24.43
C PRO A 79 1.62 6.40 24.85
N ASN A 80 1.63 7.34 23.90
CA ASN A 80 1.51 8.78 24.12
C ASN A 80 0.41 9.40 23.24
N SER A 81 -0.76 8.76 23.16
CA SER A 81 -1.88 9.29 22.40
C SER A 81 -2.44 10.57 23.04
N MET A 82 -2.78 11.57 22.22
CA MET A 82 -3.39 12.83 22.65
C MET A 82 -4.74 13.03 21.95
N ARG A 83 -5.67 13.72 22.60
CA ARG A 83 -6.91 14.20 21.99
C ARG A 83 -6.67 15.58 21.37
N TRP A 84 -7.14 15.80 20.15
CA TRP A 84 -6.95 17.06 19.43
C TRP A 84 -8.30 17.70 19.09
N GLY A 85 -8.51 18.95 19.52
CA GLY A 85 -9.78 19.67 19.34
C GLY A 85 -10.95 19.00 20.06
N ASP A 86 -12.11 19.03 19.42
CA ASP A 86 -13.36 18.43 19.95
C ASP A 86 -13.57 16.97 19.51
N LEU A 87 -12.62 16.39 18.79
CA LEU A 87 -12.69 15.03 18.27
C LEU A 87 -12.44 14.00 19.38
N ASP A 88 -13.21 12.92 19.42
CA ASP A 88 -12.98 11.78 20.34
C ASP A 88 -11.90 10.81 19.83
N PHE A 89 -11.14 11.22 18.82
CA PHE A 89 -10.05 10.46 18.22
C PHE A 89 -8.73 10.76 18.93
N ARG A 90 -7.99 9.70 19.30
CA ARG A 90 -6.67 9.80 19.92
C ARG A 90 -5.59 9.36 18.95
N PHE A 91 -4.59 10.21 18.77
CA PHE A 91 -3.39 9.91 17.98
C PHE A 91 -2.20 10.64 18.57
N ILE A 92 -0.98 10.18 18.26
CA ILE A 92 0.23 10.78 18.84
C ILE A 92 0.40 12.25 18.40
N ARG A 93 -0.11 12.61 17.21
CA ARG A 93 -0.08 13.96 16.60
C ARG A 93 -1.31 14.19 15.70
N PRO A 94 -1.64 15.43 15.32
CA PRO A 94 -2.69 15.66 14.33
C PRO A 94 -2.31 15.03 12.99
N ILE A 95 -3.21 14.20 12.44
CA ILE A 95 -3.08 13.68 11.08
C ILE A 95 -3.23 14.88 10.13
N ARG A 96 -2.33 14.98 9.14
CA ARG A 96 -2.33 16.09 8.17
C ARG A 96 -2.79 15.66 6.79
N TRP A 97 -2.50 14.43 6.40
CA TRP A 97 -2.97 13.79 5.18
C TRP A 97 -2.98 12.27 5.41
N ILE A 98 -3.74 11.54 4.59
CA ILE A 98 -3.79 10.09 4.59
C ILE A 98 -3.68 9.64 3.14
N VAL A 99 -2.70 8.78 2.84
CA VAL A 99 -2.62 8.11 1.53
C VAL A 99 -3.23 6.73 1.67
N ALA A 100 -4.27 6.45 0.88
CA ALA A 100 -4.95 5.15 0.89
C ALA A 100 -5.29 4.74 -0.54
N LEU A 101 -4.62 3.69 -1.03
CA LEU A 101 -4.69 3.24 -2.42
C LEU A 101 -4.97 1.74 -2.48
N TYR A 102 -5.80 1.34 -3.44
CA TYR A 102 -6.00 -0.05 -3.85
C TYR A 102 -5.72 -0.15 -5.35
N GLY A 103 -4.57 -0.73 -5.71
CA GLY A 103 -4.06 -0.64 -7.07
C GLY A 103 -3.79 0.81 -7.47
N THR A 104 -4.54 1.35 -8.42
CA THR A 104 -4.46 2.75 -8.86
C THR A 104 -5.64 3.60 -8.37
N GLU A 105 -6.56 3.01 -7.61
CA GLU A 105 -7.75 3.71 -7.12
C GLU A 105 -7.54 4.23 -5.70
N VAL A 106 -8.11 5.39 -5.42
CA VAL A 106 -8.13 5.99 -4.08
C VAL A 106 -9.22 5.32 -3.25
N VAL A 107 -8.84 4.77 -2.10
CA VAL A 107 -9.80 4.29 -1.10
C VAL A 107 -10.23 5.48 -0.25
N SER A 108 -11.37 6.08 -0.61
CA SER A 108 -11.87 7.31 0.01
C SER A 108 -12.54 7.05 1.36
N PHE A 109 -12.02 7.66 2.42
CA PHE A 109 -12.62 7.72 3.75
C PHE A 109 -12.18 8.99 4.48
N THR A 110 -12.89 9.36 5.54
CA THR A 110 -12.52 10.50 6.38
C THR A 110 -12.22 10.04 7.80
N LEU A 111 -11.07 10.44 8.33
CA LEU A 111 -10.68 10.21 9.71
C LEU A 111 -10.09 11.50 10.30
N ALA A 112 -10.53 11.89 11.50
CA ALA A 112 -10.06 13.10 12.18
C ALA A 112 -10.12 14.37 11.29
N ASN A 113 -11.21 14.51 10.53
CA ASN A 113 -11.44 15.58 9.54
C ASN A 113 -10.45 15.61 8.36
N VAL A 114 -9.71 14.52 8.13
CA VAL A 114 -8.81 14.36 7.00
C VAL A 114 -9.39 13.30 6.07
N THR A 115 -9.68 13.69 4.82
CA THR A 115 -10.06 12.76 3.76
C THR A 115 -8.82 12.12 3.17
N SER A 116 -8.85 10.81 2.97
CA SER A 116 -7.78 10.08 2.29
C SER A 116 -7.68 10.45 0.81
N GLY A 117 -6.48 10.30 0.26
CA GLY A 117 -6.18 10.59 -1.13
C GLY A 117 -4.96 9.84 -1.63
N ASN A 118 -4.37 10.33 -2.70
CA ASN A 118 -3.12 9.84 -3.28
C ASN A 118 -1.95 10.82 -3.11
N THR A 119 -2.15 11.91 -2.36
CA THR A 119 -1.16 12.97 -2.16
C THR A 119 -0.44 12.79 -0.83
N SER A 120 0.89 12.80 -0.88
CA SER A 120 1.79 12.86 0.27
C SER A 120 2.60 14.16 0.24
N ARG A 121 3.45 14.36 1.24
CA ARG A 121 4.31 15.54 1.37
C ARG A 121 5.76 15.17 1.58
N GLY A 122 6.65 15.84 0.85
CA GLY A 122 8.08 15.59 0.90
C GLY A 122 8.76 16.11 2.16
N HIS A 123 10.08 15.92 2.22
CA HIS A 123 10.88 16.36 3.36
C HIS A 123 10.76 17.87 3.58
N ARG A 124 10.43 18.28 4.82
CA ARG A 124 10.08 19.68 5.19
C ARG A 124 11.04 20.75 4.69
N THR A 125 12.33 20.46 4.57
CA THR A 125 13.36 21.43 4.12
C THR A 125 13.91 21.13 2.74
N LEU A 126 13.99 19.86 2.34
CA LEU A 126 14.68 19.43 1.11
C LEU A 126 13.71 19.29 -0.06
N SER A 127 12.45 19.00 0.22
CA SER A 127 11.35 18.96 -0.75
C SER A 127 10.02 19.26 -0.04
N PRO A 128 9.73 20.54 0.29
CA PRO A 128 8.57 20.92 1.10
C PRO A 128 7.21 20.76 0.40
N GLN A 129 7.25 20.41 -0.89
CA GLN A 129 6.09 20.32 -1.77
C GLN A 129 5.35 19.00 -1.59
N ASP A 130 4.09 19.01 -1.99
CA ASP A 130 3.28 17.80 -2.05
C ASP A 130 3.64 17.00 -3.32
N PHE A 131 3.46 15.68 -3.26
CA PHE A 131 3.69 14.78 -4.39
C PHE A 131 2.62 13.68 -4.44
N ILE A 132 2.39 13.13 -5.62
CA ILE A 132 1.36 12.13 -5.87
C ILE A 132 2.00 10.74 -5.91
N ILE A 133 1.33 9.77 -5.28
CA ILE A 133 1.64 8.35 -5.35
C ILE A 133 0.56 7.69 -6.21
N PHE A 134 0.92 7.20 -7.39
CA PHE A 134 -0.06 6.65 -8.34
C PHE A 134 -0.51 5.23 -7.98
N SER A 135 0.38 4.44 -7.39
CA SER A 135 0.09 3.10 -6.91
C SER A 135 0.94 2.77 -5.67
N PRO A 136 0.54 1.78 -4.84
CA PRO A 136 1.36 1.30 -3.74
C PRO A 136 2.76 0.86 -4.18
N ALA A 137 2.94 0.36 -5.40
CA ALA A 137 4.24 -0.06 -5.93
C ALA A 137 5.19 1.12 -6.15
N ASP A 138 4.68 2.33 -6.34
CA ASP A 138 5.47 3.54 -6.55
C ASP A 138 5.88 4.22 -5.23
N TYR A 139 5.34 3.76 -4.09
CA TYR A 139 5.43 4.45 -2.80
C TYR A 139 6.87 4.77 -2.39
N GLU A 140 7.76 3.77 -2.39
CA GLU A 140 9.15 3.94 -1.96
C GLU A 140 9.92 4.86 -2.91
N ALA A 141 9.79 4.65 -4.22
CA ALA A 141 10.48 5.46 -5.22
C ALA A 141 9.99 6.92 -5.22
N ALA A 142 8.69 7.15 -4.99
CA ALA A 142 8.12 8.49 -4.87
C ALA A 142 8.60 9.20 -3.60
N CYS A 143 8.63 8.49 -2.46
CA CYS A 143 9.18 9.00 -1.20
C CYS A 143 10.67 9.35 -1.33
N GLU A 144 11.46 8.49 -1.97
CA GLU A 144 12.90 8.71 -2.14
C GLU A 144 13.19 9.96 -2.98
N LYS A 145 12.45 10.16 -4.09
CA LYS A 145 12.49 11.40 -4.88
C LYS A 145 12.12 12.65 -4.07
N ALA A 146 11.32 12.47 -3.02
CA ALA A 146 10.93 13.50 -2.08
C ALA A 146 11.85 13.60 -0.83
N TYR A 147 13.05 13.00 -0.88
CA TYR A 147 14.05 12.95 0.19
C TYR A 147 13.59 12.21 1.45
N ILE A 148 12.76 11.18 1.29
CA ILE A 148 12.27 10.32 2.36
C ILE A 148 12.69 8.89 2.07
N ILE A 149 13.55 8.32 2.92
CA ILE A 149 13.88 6.89 2.87
C ILE A 149 12.96 6.16 3.84
N VAL A 150 12.06 5.34 3.30
CA VAL A 150 11.01 4.65 4.08
C VAL A 150 11.57 3.44 4.81
N ASP A 151 12.44 2.66 4.16
CA ASP A 151 13.08 1.49 4.74
C ASP A 151 14.14 1.92 5.76
N GLN A 152 13.92 1.54 7.03
CA GLN A 152 14.80 1.90 8.14
C GLN A 152 16.17 1.22 8.08
N GLU A 153 16.25 -0.02 7.60
CA GLU A 153 17.52 -0.73 7.49
C GLU A 153 18.37 -0.14 6.36
N ARG A 154 17.73 0.15 5.21
CA ARG A 154 18.38 0.87 4.11
C ARG A 154 18.86 2.24 4.55
N TRP A 155 18.02 3.01 5.24
CA TRP A 155 18.40 4.33 5.74
C TRP A 155 19.59 4.25 6.70
N ARG A 156 19.56 3.32 7.66
CA ARG A 156 20.68 3.09 8.58
C ARG A 156 21.97 2.75 7.84
N ALA A 157 21.93 1.83 6.88
CA ALA A 157 23.10 1.44 6.09
C ALA A 157 23.70 2.63 5.34
N MET A 158 22.87 3.43 4.66
CA MET A 158 23.30 4.63 3.94
C MET A 158 23.98 5.64 4.86
N ILE A 159 23.40 5.91 6.03
CA ILE A 159 23.97 6.85 7.00
C ILE A 159 25.30 6.32 7.56
N THR A 160 25.37 5.04 7.92
CA THR A 160 26.61 4.43 8.43
C THR A 160 27.73 4.50 7.38
N GLU A 161 27.44 4.22 6.11
CA GLU A 161 28.40 4.31 5.02
C GLU A 161 28.89 5.76 4.81
N GLN A 162 27.97 6.71 4.73
CA GLN A 162 28.30 8.14 4.58
C GLN A 162 29.14 8.67 5.74
N ILE A 163 28.85 8.25 6.97
CA ILE A 163 29.64 8.62 8.15
C ILE A 163 31.06 8.03 8.05
N ALA A 164 31.18 6.76 7.67
CA ALA A 164 32.48 6.12 7.52
C ALA A 164 33.34 6.78 6.42
N GLU A 165 32.74 7.09 5.28
CA GLU A 165 33.41 7.78 4.16
C GLU A 165 33.85 9.19 4.56
N THR A 166 32.95 9.96 5.19
CA THR A 166 33.25 11.31 5.66
C THR A 166 34.35 11.31 6.72
N ALA A 167 34.31 10.37 7.67
CA ALA A 167 35.35 10.22 8.68
C ALA A 167 36.71 9.91 8.05
N LYS A 168 36.74 8.98 7.09
CA LYS A 168 37.96 8.62 6.36
C LYS A 168 38.52 9.81 5.58
N ALA A 169 37.67 10.58 4.90
CA ALA A 169 38.07 11.79 4.18
C ALA A 169 38.66 12.86 5.12
N ALA A 170 38.17 12.93 6.36
CA ALA A 170 38.68 13.81 7.40
C ALA A 170 39.89 13.23 8.19
N GLY A 171 40.41 12.05 7.81
CA GLY A 171 41.54 11.40 8.49
C GLY A 171 41.21 10.72 9.81
N GLY A 172 39.93 10.49 10.10
CA GLY A 172 39.44 9.78 11.29
C GLY A 172 38.81 8.41 10.96
N ARG A 173 38.33 7.73 12.01
CA ARG A 173 37.56 6.48 11.88
C ARG A 173 36.18 6.65 12.53
N ALA A 174 35.15 6.18 11.84
CA ALA A 174 33.81 6.07 12.40
C ALA A 174 33.78 4.94 13.45
N VAL A 175 33.27 5.24 14.64
CA VAL A 175 33.06 4.27 15.72
C VAL A 175 31.59 4.24 16.10
N GLU A 176 31.06 3.02 16.24
CA GLU A 176 29.70 2.75 16.68
C GLU A 176 29.65 2.80 18.21
N GLY A 177 29.04 3.85 18.74
CA GLY A 177 28.76 4.03 20.16
C GLY A 177 27.38 3.48 20.53
N ARG A 178 27.22 3.04 21.78
CA ARG A 178 25.89 2.79 22.37
C ARG A 178 25.31 4.11 22.89
N SER A 179 24.06 4.43 22.52
CA SER A 179 23.28 5.48 23.18
C SER A 179 23.30 5.26 24.70
N ARG A 180 23.51 6.34 25.48
CA ARG A 180 23.46 6.31 26.95
C ARG A 180 22.02 6.32 27.47
N ASP A 181 21.05 6.42 26.58
CA ASP A 181 19.70 6.91 26.86
C ASP A 181 18.70 5.75 27.04
N GLY A 182 19.19 4.50 27.08
CA GLY A 182 18.36 3.30 27.31
C GLY A 182 17.43 2.93 26.15
N HIS A 183 17.39 3.71 25.06
CA HIS A 183 16.51 3.50 23.91
C HIS A 183 17.08 2.58 22.82
N GLY A 184 18.27 2.00 23.03
CA GLY A 184 18.83 1.01 22.09
C GLY A 184 19.33 1.58 20.76
N ASP A 185 19.20 2.88 20.52
CA ASP A 185 19.74 3.54 19.33
C ASP A 185 21.27 3.53 19.34
N ARG A 186 21.86 3.23 18.19
CA ARG A 186 23.32 3.23 18.00
C ARG A 186 23.74 4.61 17.52
N VAL A 187 24.74 5.19 18.18
CA VAL A 187 25.21 6.56 17.93
C VAL A 187 26.58 6.46 17.27
N TYR A 188 26.74 6.99 16.07
CA TYR A 188 28.03 6.96 15.37
C TYR A 188 28.81 8.25 15.63
N GLY A 189 30.07 8.12 16.07
CA GLY A 189 31.00 9.22 16.28
C GLY A 189 32.26 9.06 15.44
N ALA A 190 33.01 10.15 15.22
CA ALA A 190 34.33 10.10 14.61
C ALA A 190 35.40 10.32 15.69
N VAL A 191 36.40 9.44 15.75
CA VAL A 191 37.59 9.62 16.59
C VAL A 191 38.77 9.88 15.66
N GLY A 192 39.52 10.96 15.93
CA GLY A 192 40.75 11.28 15.21
C GLY A 192 41.95 10.56 15.82
N ASP A 193 42.90 10.13 14.98
CA ASP A 193 44.20 9.56 15.39
C ASP A 193 45.16 10.63 15.91
N HIS A 194 44.67 11.55 16.75
CA HIS A 194 45.50 12.50 17.47
C HIS A 194 45.45 12.14 18.94
N GLY A 195 46.42 11.33 19.36
CA GLY A 195 46.66 11.07 20.76
C GLY A 195 46.91 12.37 21.51
N TRP A 196 46.11 12.60 22.53
CA TRP A 196 46.50 13.02 23.88
C TRP A 196 45.46 12.45 24.86
#